data_AF-A0A151BS48-F1
#
_entry.id   AF-A0A151BS48-F1
#
_cell.length_a   1.000
_cell.length_b   1.000
_cell.length_c   1.000
_cell.angle_alpha   90.00
_cell.angle_beta   90.00
_cell.angle_gamma   90.00
#
_symmetry.space_group_name_H-M   'P 1'
#
loop_
_entity.id
_entity.type
_entity.pdbx_description
1 polymer ?
#
loop_
_entity_poly.entity_id
_entity_poly.type
_entity_poly.pdbx_seq_one_letter_code
_entity_poly.pdbx_strand_id
1 'polypeptide(L)' 'VEAGASGFLCGRAIWKEFVKAPDREEFLSTVGVKRLNEIVDIVEEKAKPWYKKYVDSLGDIELVRGE' A
#
# COMPACT_ATOMS: atom_id res chain seq x y z
N VAL A 1 -0.16 10.75 10.40
CA VAL A 1 0.23 10.87 8.97
C VAL A 1 0.31 12.35 8.57
N GLU A 2 0.74 13.22 9.49
CA GLU A 2 0.69 14.68 9.27
C GLU A 2 1.76 15.19 8.29
N ALA A 3 2.79 14.38 8.02
CA ALA A 3 3.91 14.73 7.14
C ALA A 3 3.65 14.55 5.63
N GLY A 4 2.43 14.19 5.21
CA GLY A 4 2.05 14.16 3.77
C GLY A 4 2.43 12.90 3.00
N ALA A 5 2.57 11.75 3.67
CA ALA A 5 2.78 10.47 2.99
C ALA A 5 1.54 10.04 2.17
N SER A 6 1.78 9.48 0.99
CA SER A 6 0.72 9.07 0.03
C SER A 6 0.39 7.59 0.00
N GLY A 7 1.01 6.82 0.89
CA GLY A 7 0.82 5.38 0.95
C GLY A 7 1.97 4.72 1.71
N PHE A 8 2.20 3.46 1.44
CA PHE A 8 3.21 2.64 2.08
C PHE A 8 3.93 1.76 1.06
N LEU A 9 5.14 1.37 1.39
CA LEU A 9 5.86 0.28 0.73
C LEU A 9 6.42 -0.63 1.83
N CYS A 10 5.82 -1.79 2.01
CA CYS A 10 6.23 -2.71 3.07
C CYS A 10 6.21 -4.17 2.61
N GLY A 11 7.06 -4.98 3.24
CA GLY A 11 7.14 -6.42 2.99
C GLY A 11 7.26 -7.18 4.30
N ARG A 12 8.40 -7.03 5.01
CA ARG A 12 8.66 -7.74 6.28
C ARG A 12 7.63 -7.48 7.38
N ALA A 13 7.11 -6.26 7.46
CA ALA A 13 6.07 -5.93 8.43
C ALA A 13 4.85 -6.84 8.28
N ILE A 14 4.66 -7.38 7.07
CA ILE A 14 3.50 -8.17 6.78
C ILE A 14 3.81 -9.66 6.57
N TRP A 15 4.85 -10.04 5.80
CA TRP A 15 5.11 -11.45 5.43
C TRP A 15 6.38 -12.06 6.08
N LYS A 16 6.98 -11.49 7.13
CA LYS A 16 8.26 -12.04 7.66
C LYS A 16 8.12 -13.48 8.16
N GLU A 17 7.01 -13.81 8.80
CA GLU A 17 6.75 -15.12 9.41
C GLU A 17 6.42 -16.19 8.37
N PHE A 18 5.89 -15.80 7.20
CA PHE A 18 5.64 -16.66 6.05
C PHE A 18 6.86 -17.53 5.69
N VAL A 19 8.07 -16.98 5.81
CA VAL A 19 9.32 -17.69 5.47
C VAL A 19 9.50 -18.98 6.29
N LYS A 20 8.95 -19.00 7.52
CA LYS A 20 9.01 -20.13 8.44
C LYS A 20 7.65 -20.81 8.65
N ALA A 21 6.60 -20.37 7.95
CA ALA A 21 5.27 -20.90 8.13
C ALA A 21 5.23 -22.38 7.67
N PRO A 22 4.65 -23.29 8.48
CA PRO A 22 4.49 -24.69 8.10
C PRO A 22 3.53 -24.84 6.93
N ASP A 23 2.45 -24.06 6.93
CA ASP A 23 1.54 -23.87 5.80
C ASP A 23 1.62 -22.41 5.33
N ARG A 24 2.18 -22.24 4.13
CA ARG A 24 2.44 -20.94 3.51
C ARG A 24 1.19 -20.36 2.87
N GLU A 25 0.34 -21.20 2.29
CA GLU A 25 -0.88 -20.76 1.63
C GLU A 25 -1.87 -20.26 2.66
N GLU A 26 -2.04 -21.03 3.75
CA GLU A 26 -2.89 -20.63 4.88
C GLU A 26 -2.38 -19.34 5.54
N PHE A 27 -1.07 -19.17 5.73
CA PHE A 27 -0.53 -17.93 6.28
C PHE A 27 -0.86 -16.72 5.39
N LEU A 28 -0.71 -16.85 4.08
CA LEU A 28 -0.99 -15.75 3.15
C LEU A 28 -2.49 -15.43 3.10
N SER A 29 -3.36 -16.45 3.00
CA SER A 29 -4.81 -16.28 2.89
C SER A 29 -5.47 -15.76 4.18
N THR A 30 -4.81 -15.93 5.34
CA THR A 30 -5.32 -15.48 6.65
C THR A 30 -4.53 -14.29 7.20
N VAL A 31 -3.37 -14.55 7.80
CA VAL A 31 -2.56 -13.55 8.51
C VAL A 31 -2.04 -12.48 7.57
N GLY A 32 -1.59 -12.88 6.38
CA GLY A 32 -1.11 -11.97 5.34
C GLY A 32 -2.21 -10.99 4.91
N VAL A 33 -3.31 -11.51 4.35
CA VAL A 33 -4.44 -10.68 3.92
C VAL A 33 -4.98 -9.80 5.05
N LYS A 34 -5.14 -10.33 6.27
CA LYS A 34 -5.59 -9.53 7.42
C LYS A 34 -4.71 -8.31 7.65
N ARG A 35 -3.39 -8.50 7.78
CA ARG A 35 -2.47 -7.40 8.07
C ARG A 35 -2.34 -6.43 6.88
N LEU A 36 -2.48 -6.91 5.64
CA LEU A 36 -2.55 -6.02 4.47
C LEU A 36 -3.73 -5.06 4.60
N ASN A 37 -4.90 -5.61 4.88
CA ASN A 37 -6.14 -4.85 4.96
C ASN A 37 -6.08 -3.83 6.10
N GLU A 38 -5.52 -4.18 7.26
CA GLU A 38 -5.31 -3.22 8.36
C GLU A 38 -4.47 -2.00 7.93
N ILE A 39 -3.45 -2.20 7.08
CA ILE A 39 -2.62 -1.09 6.56
C ILE A 39 -3.38 -0.31 5.49
N VAL A 40 -4.16 -0.99 4.63
CA VAL A 40 -5.02 -0.35 3.64
C VAL A 40 -6.02 0.58 4.31
N ASP A 41 -6.72 0.12 5.35
CA ASP A 41 -7.70 0.92 6.09
C ASP A 41 -7.06 2.22 6.64
N ILE A 42 -5.84 2.11 7.20
CA ILE A 42 -5.10 3.28 7.71
C ILE A 42 -4.75 4.25 6.58
N VAL A 43 -4.39 3.74 5.40
CA VAL A 43 -3.97 4.55 4.24
C VAL A 43 -5.17 5.24 3.61
N GLU A 44 -6.30 4.53 3.47
CA GLU A 44 -7.56 5.10 2.99
C GLU A 44 -8.04 6.21 3.91
N GLU A 45 -7.91 6.06 5.23
CA GLU A 45 -8.31 7.08 6.20
C GLU A 45 -7.35 8.28 6.22
N LYS A 46 -6.03 8.04 6.13
CA LYS A 46 -5.03 9.05 6.56
C LYS A 46 -4.04 9.50 5.49
N ALA A 47 -3.86 8.78 4.39
CA ALA A 47 -2.89 9.17 3.37
C ALA A 47 -3.43 10.28 2.46
N LYS A 48 -2.53 11.03 1.83
CA LYS A 48 -2.89 12.03 0.82
C LYS A 48 -2.57 11.49 -0.56
N PRO A 49 -3.51 11.41 -1.51
CA PRO A 49 -3.21 10.93 -2.86
C PRO A 49 -2.06 11.71 -3.48
N TRP A 50 -1.08 11.00 -4.04
CA TRP A 50 0.17 11.61 -4.54
C TRP A 50 -0.09 12.65 -5.64
N TYR A 51 -1.10 12.42 -6.48
CA TYR A 51 -1.41 13.28 -7.62
C TYR A 51 -1.90 14.65 -7.20
N LYS A 52 -2.52 14.79 -6.01
CA LYS A 52 -2.99 16.08 -5.47
C LYS A 52 -1.88 17.11 -5.24
N LYS A 53 -0.61 16.70 -5.33
CA LYS A 53 0.52 17.63 -5.33
C LYS A 53 0.69 18.35 -6.68
N TYR A 54 0.24 17.75 -7.77
CA TYR A 54 0.50 18.19 -9.14
C TYR A 54 -0.77 18.57 -9.89
N VAL A 55 -1.88 17.86 -9.63
CA VAL A 55 -3.17 18.00 -10.31
C VAL A 55 -4.33 17.69 -9.36
N ASP A 56 -5.52 18.20 -9.65
CA ASP A 56 -6.70 17.99 -8.78
C ASP A 56 -7.30 16.58 -8.92
N SER A 57 -7.20 15.98 -10.11
CA SER A 57 -7.69 14.64 -10.39
C SER A 57 -6.69 13.83 -11.23
N LEU A 58 -6.84 12.50 -11.23
CA LEU A 58 -6.06 11.62 -12.11
C LEU A 58 -6.34 11.89 -13.60
N GLY A 59 -7.51 12.43 -13.95
CA GLY A 59 -7.90 12.73 -15.33
C GLY A 59 -7.11 13.90 -15.94
N ASP A 60 -6.51 14.73 -15.10
CA ASP A 60 -5.72 15.90 -15.52
C ASP A 60 -4.25 15.53 -15.79
N ILE A 61 -3.87 14.25 -15.64
CA ILE A 61 -2.50 13.78 -15.87
C ILE A 61 -2.26 13.60 -17.37
N GLU A 62 -1.40 14.44 -17.94
CA GLU A 62 -0.84 14.22 -19.27
C GLU A 62 0.37 13.27 -19.19
N LEU A 63 0.22 12.06 -19.73
CA LEU A 63 1.30 11.08 -19.80
C LEU A 63 2.15 11.30 -21.06
N VAL A 64 3.34 11.85 -20.88
CA VAL A 64 4.35 11.92 -21.96
C VAL A 64 5.31 10.74 -21.81
N ARG A 65 5.34 9.85 -22.80
CA ARG A 65 6.32 8.76 -22.83
C ARG A 65 7.65 9.34 -23.30
N GLY A 66 8.70 9.21 -22.49
CA GLY A 66 10.06 9.56 -22.91
C GLY A 66 10.51 8.69 -24.08
N GLU A 67 11.23 9.29 -25.03
CA GLU A 67 11.93 8.60 -26.13
C GLU A 67 12.99 7.62 -25.61
#